data_AF-A0A146LVW8-F1
#
_entry.id   AF-A0A146LVW8-F1
#
_cell.length_a   1.000
_cell.length_b   1.000
_cell.length_c   1.000
_cell.angle_alpha   90.00
_cell.angle_beta   90.00
_cell.angle_gamma   90.00
#
_symmetry.space_group_name_H-M   'P 1'
#
loop_
_entity.id
_entity.type
_entity.pdbx_description
1 polymer ?
#
loop_
_entity_poly.entity_id
_entity_poly.type
_entity_poly.pdbx_seq_one_letter_code
_entity_poly.pdbx_strand_id
1 'polypeptide(L)'
;MKGYNSLLGSHYDHYYLSYQAYNPTAPAKSVWKIPSTQTCTNLGLGVGDVATFNPMKEFVHNYDHHINQAWDNFVKKHKREYNEQSEHALRKYIFKQNHRFIHSHNRADHGYKLALNHLADRTDGELKALRGRKITKGSNGGSPFPYKEEEIQTATQTLPIDFDWRLYGAVNPVKDQSICGSCWSFGTTGTIEGAYFVKTGKLISLSE
;
A
#
# COMPACT_ATOMS: atom_id res chain seq x y z
N MET A 1 -4.52 4.26 -21.52
CA MET A 1 -4.85 3.86 -20.13
C MET A 1 -3.56 3.64 -19.36
N LYS A 2 -3.43 4.18 -18.14
CA LYS A 2 -2.34 3.78 -17.22
C LYS A 2 -2.86 2.59 -16.42
N GLY A 3 -2.28 1.42 -16.64
CA GLY A 3 -2.68 0.18 -15.99
C GLY A 3 -1.44 -0.65 -15.66
N TYR A 4 -1.47 -1.36 -14.54
CA TYR A 4 -0.39 -2.25 -14.17
C TYR A 4 -0.55 -3.58 -14.92
N ASN A 5 0.47 -3.98 -15.66
CA ASN A 5 0.46 -5.21 -16.43
C ASN A 5 0.62 -6.42 -15.51
N SER A 6 -0.48 -7.09 -15.18
CA SER A 6 -0.45 -8.27 -14.31
C SER A 6 -0.07 -9.57 -15.03
N LEU A 7 0.14 -9.56 -16.35
CA LEU A 7 0.50 -10.75 -17.11
C LEU A 7 2.03 -10.93 -17.25
N LEU A 8 2.78 -9.82 -17.32
CA LEU A 8 4.23 -9.83 -17.56
C LEU A 8 5.08 -9.33 -16.37
N GLY A 9 4.44 -8.92 -15.27
CA GLY A 9 5.12 -8.75 -13.99
C GLY A 9 6.17 -7.64 -13.88
N SER A 10 6.28 -6.70 -14.83
CA SER A 10 7.10 -5.50 -14.59
C SER A 10 6.61 -4.23 -15.31
N HIS A 11 6.50 -3.16 -14.52
CA HIS A 11 6.29 -1.74 -14.87
C HIS A 11 4.85 -1.19 -15.07
N TYR A 12 4.73 0.11 -14.80
CA TYR A 12 3.56 0.93 -15.15
C TYR A 12 3.56 1.14 -16.66
N ASP A 13 2.78 0.33 -17.37
CA ASP A 13 2.64 0.45 -18.81
C ASP A 13 1.65 1.57 -19.15
N HIS A 14 2.08 2.45 -20.06
CA HIS A 14 1.19 3.41 -20.68
C HIS A 14 0.63 2.79 -21.96
N TYR A 15 -0.59 2.25 -21.89
CA TYR A 15 -1.24 1.68 -23.05
C TYR A 15 -1.86 2.76 -23.93
N TYR A 16 -1.37 2.88 -25.15
CA TYR A 16 -2.05 3.56 -26.24
C TYR A 16 -2.74 2.50 -27.09
N LEU A 17 -4.05 2.32 -26.87
CA LEU A 17 -4.88 1.48 -27.73
C LEU A 17 -5.31 2.33 -28.92
N SER A 18 -4.58 2.20 -30.02
CA SER A 18 -4.97 2.75 -31.31
C SER A 18 -5.69 1.67 -32.11
N TYR A 19 -6.99 1.80 -32.27
CA TYR A 19 -7.77 0.90 -33.13
C TYR A 19 -7.58 1.35 -34.58
N GLN A 20 -6.78 0.61 -35.34
CA GLN A 20 -6.50 0.93 -36.74
C GLN A 20 -7.69 0.61 -37.66
N ALA A 21 -8.46 -0.43 -37.34
CA ALA A 21 -9.66 -0.82 -38.06
C ALA A 21 -10.59 -1.63 -37.16
N TYR A 22 -11.89 -1.54 -37.44
CA TYR A 22 -12.93 -2.34 -36.78
C TYR A 22 -13.66 -3.15 -37.84
N ASN A 23 -13.89 -4.43 -37.57
CA ASN A 23 -14.71 -5.29 -38.41
C ASN A 23 -15.97 -5.70 -37.63
N PRO A 24 -17.18 -5.33 -38.09
CA PRO A 24 -18.44 -5.68 -37.42
C PRO A 24 -18.81 -7.17 -37.58
N THR A 25 -18.07 -7.94 -38.38
CA THR A 25 -18.38 -9.34 -38.64
C THR A 25 -18.12 -10.17 -37.39
N ALA A 26 -19.15 -10.88 -36.91
CA ALA A 26 -19.01 -11.76 -35.78
C ALA A 26 -17.94 -12.84 -36.05
N PRO A 27 -17.01 -13.11 -35.11
CA PRO A 27 -16.02 -14.16 -35.27
C PRO A 27 -16.69 -15.51 -35.55
N ALA A 28 -16.06 -16.34 -36.38
CA ALA A 28 -16.57 -17.68 -36.67
C ALA A 28 -16.72 -18.49 -35.37
N LYS A 29 -17.81 -19.26 -35.24
CA LYS A 29 -18.11 -20.07 -34.04
C LYS A 29 -16.99 -21.06 -33.68
N SER A 30 -16.15 -21.44 -34.64
CA SER A 30 -14.99 -22.31 -34.44
C SER A 30 -13.89 -21.68 -33.58
N VAL A 31 -13.76 -20.34 -33.56
CA VAL A 31 -12.77 -19.62 -32.73
C VAL A 31 -12.99 -19.88 -31.25
N TRP A 32 -14.25 -20.12 -30.86
CA TRP A 32 -14.64 -20.37 -29.47
C TRP A 32 -14.67 -21.86 -29.10
N LYS A 33 -14.32 -22.77 -30.03
CA LYS A 33 -14.28 -24.20 -29.75
C LYS A 33 -12.99 -24.56 -29.02
N ILE A 34 -13.12 -25.00 -27.78
CA ILE A 34 -12.00 -25.55 -27.01
C ILE A 34 -11.66 -26.94 -27.59
N PRO A 35 -10.38 -27.25 -27.88
CA PRO A 35 -9.99 -28.56 -28.39
C PRO A 35 -10.35 -29.68 -27.40
N SER A 36 -11.06 -30.71 -27.87
CA SER A 36 -11.54 -31.83 -27.05
C SER A 36 -10.43 -32.74 -26.49
N THR A 37 -9.20 -32.59 -26.99
CA THR A 37 -8.02 -33.36 -26.57
C THR A 37 -7.25 -32.70 -25.43
N GLN A 38 -7.65 -31.50 -25.00
CA GLN A 38 -7.01 -30.82 -23.88
C GLN A 38 -7.73 -31.17 -22.58
N THR A 39 -7.04 -31.85 -21.67
CA THR A 39 -7.47 -31.96 -20.27
C THR A 39 -7.32 -30.59 -19.63
N CYS A 40 -8.44 -29.98 -19.23
CA CYS A 40 -8.41 -28.78 -18.40
C CYS A 40 -7.67 -29.11 -17.11
N THR A 41 -6.42 -28.66 -16.98
CA THR A 41 -5.74 -28.69 -15.70
C THR A 41 -6.33 -27.57 -14.87
N ASN A 42 -6.71 -27.90 -13.64
CA ASN A 42 -7.06 -26.87 -12.67
C ASN A 42 -5.85 -25.96 -12.56
N LEU A 43 -6.00 -24.65 -12.77
CA LEU A 43 -4.89 -23.68 -12.82
C LEU A 43 -4.13 -23.55 -11.48
N GLY A 44 -4.37 -24.43 -10.50
CA GLY A 44 -3.88 -24.33 -9.14
C GLY A 44 -4.46 -23.15 -8.37
N LEU A 45 -5.34 -22.38 -9.01
CA LEU A 45 -5.99 -21.21 -8.47
C LEU A 45 -7.25 -21.68 -7.74
N GLY A 46 -7.23 -21.63 -6.41
CA GLY A 46 -8.39 -21.98 -5.59
C GLY A 46 -9.61 -21.11 -5.92
N VAL A 47 -10.77 -21.41 -5.33
CA VAL A 47 -12.01 -20.65 -5.52
C VAL A 47 -11.86 -19.15 -5.13
N GLY A 48 -10.74 -18.75 -4.51
CA GLY A 48 -10.36 -17.36 -4.24
C GLY A 48 -9.33 -16.72 -5.19
N ASP A 49 -8.78 -17.48 -6.14
CA ASP A 49 -7.70 -17.06 -7.05
C ASP A 49 -8.18 -16.78 -8.49
N VAL A 50 -9.49 -16.93 -8.73
CA VAL A 50 -10.15 -16.30 -9.89
C VAL A 50 -9.71 -14.84 -9.89
N ALA A 51 -9.29 -14.29 -11.03
CA ALA A 51 -8.97 -12.88 -11.16
C ALA A 51 -10.10 -12.03 -10.55
N THR A 52 -9.97 -11.67 -9.27
CA THR A 52 -10.98 -11.00 -8.45
C THR A 52 -11.22 -9.59 -8.97
N PHE A 53 -10.30 -9.14 -9.83
CA PHE A 53 -10.33 -7.90 -10.58
C PHE A 53 -10.22 -8.17 -12.06
N ASN A 54 -11.28 -7.82 -12.80
CA ASN A 54 -11.26 -7.69 -14.24
C ASN A 54 -11.66 -6.25 -14.59
N PRO A 55 -10.69 -5.34 -14.73
CA PRO A 55 -10.94 -3.93 -15.03
C PRO A 55 -11.75 -3.72 -16.32
N MET A 56 -11.67 -4.67 -17.25
CA MET A 56 -12.40 -4.60 -18.51
C MET A 56 -13.85 -5.06 -18.38
N LYS A 57 -14.12 -6.07 -17.53
CA LYS A 57 -15.49 -6.41 -17.14
C LYS A 57 -16.16 -5.27 -16.36
N GLU A 58 -15.41 -4.61 -15.48
CA GLU A 58 -15.88 -3.41 -14.77
C GLU A 58 -16.27 -2.30 -15.76
N PHE A 59 -15.44 -2.03 -16.77
CA PHE A 59 -15.68 -0.96 -17.74
C PHE A 59 -16.82 -1.28 -18.72
N VAL A 60 -16.84 -2.49 -19.31
CA VAL A 60 -17.80 -2.87 -20.37
C VAL A 60 -19.16 -3.26 -19.80
N HIS A 61 -19.17 -4.02 -18.71
CA HIS A 61 -20.40 -4.58 -18.13
C HIS A 61 -20.89 -3.83 -16.89
N ASN A 62 -20.25 -2.69 -16.56
CA ASN A 62 -20.53 -1.93 -15.35
C ASN A 62 -20.51 -2.80 -14.07
N TYR A 63 -19.58 -3.77 -14.02
CA TYR A 63 -19.49 -4.77 -12.97
C TYR A 63 -18.80 -4.23 -11.70
N ASP A 64 -19.43 -3.25 -11.06
CA ASP A 64 -18.83 -2.50 -9.94
C ASP A 64 -19.31 -2.95 -8.55
N HIS A 65 -20.12 -4.00 -8.46
CA HIS A 65 -20.69 -4.48 -7.18
C HIS A 65 -19.62 -4.74 -6.11
N HIS A 66 -18.55 -5.44 -6.46
CA HIS A 66 -17.45 -5.76 -5.55
C HIS A 66 -16.68 -4.51 -5.08
N ILE A 67 -16.54 -3.49 -5.94
CA ILE A 67 -15.96 -2.19 -5.57
C ILE A 67 -16.90 -1.43 -4.65
N ASN A 68 -18.20 -1.42 -4.93
CA ASN A 68 -19.21 -0.76 -4.10
C ASN A 68 -19.22 -1.36 -2.69
N GLN A 69 -19.25 -2.70 -2.59
CA GLN A 69 -19.18 -3.39 -1.31
C GLN A 69 -17.88 -3.08 -0.54
N ALA A 70 -16.73 -3.09 -1.23
CA ALA A 70 -15.45 -2.75 -0.62
C ALA A 70 -15.41 -1.28 -0.15
N TRP A 71 -15.98 -0.36 -0.93
CA TRP A 71 -16.11 1.05 -0.60
C TRP A 71 -16.99 1.27 0.64
N ASP A 72 -18.17 0.66 0.68
CA ASP A 72 -19.09 0.80 1.81
C ASP A 72 -18.47 0.26 3.11
N ASN A 73 -17.77 -0.88 3.02
CA ASN A 73 -16.99 -1.42 4.12
C ASN A 73 -15.85 -0.47 4.56
N PHE A 74 -15.14 0.14 3.61
CA PHE A 74 -14.08 1.11 3.90
C PHE A 74 -14.63 2.35 4.60
N VAL A 75 -15.70 2.95 4.07
CA VAL A 75 -16.36 4.14 4.63
C VAL A 75 -16.83 3.87 6.05
N LYS A 76 -17.49 2.72 6.27
CA LYS A 76 -17.97 2.30 7.59
C LYS A 76 -16.83 2.03 8.57
N LYS A 77 -15.80 1.28 8.14
CA LYS A 77 -14.67 0.88 9.00
C LYS A 77 -13.83 2.08 9.43
N HIS A 78 -13.61 3.03 8.53
CA HIS A 78 -12.76 4.20 8.78
C HIS A 78 -13.54 5.47 9.11
N LYS A 79 -14.86 5.36 9.31
CA LYS A 79 -15.77 6.47 9.64
C LYS A 79 -15.54 7.67 8.73
N ARG A 80 -15.51 7.42 7.42
CA ARG A 80 -15.28 8.47 6.41
C ARG A 80 -16.56 9.25 6.18
N GLU A 81 -16.44 10.57 6.21
CA GLU A 81 -17.51 11.50 5.90
C GLU A 81 -17.03 12.42 4.76
N TYR A 82 -17.86 12.56 3.73
CA TYR A 82 -17.59 13.40 2.56
C TYR A 82 -18.79 14.33 2.37
N ASN A 83 -18.57 15.64 2.47
CA ASN A 83 -19.64 16.63 2.51
C ASN A 83 -20.27 16.89 1.14
N GLU A 84 -19.46 16.80 0.08
CA GLU A 84 -19.89 17.08 -1.28
C GLU A 84 -20.01 15.79 -2.10
N GLN A 85 -21.07 15.70 -2.92
CA GLN A 85 -21.27 14.57 -3.84
C GLN A 85 -20.07 14.39 -4.80
N SER A 86 -19.47 15.50 -5.22
CA SER A 86 -18.30 15.52 -6.11
C SER A 86 -17.07 14.93 -5.41
N GLU A 87 -16.83 15.29 -4.14
CA GLU A 87 -15.76 14.72 -3.33
C GLU A 87 -15.99 13.22 -3.11
N HIS A 88 -17.19 12.80 -2.73
CA HIS A 88 -17.51 11.38 -2.57
C HIS A 88 -17.21 10.58 -3.85
N ALA A 89 -17.62 11.10 -5.02
CA ALA A 89 -17.34 10.47 -6.30
C ALA A 89 -15.82 10.39 -6.61
N LEU A 90 -15.08 11.47 -6.35
CA LEU A 90 -13.63 11.52 -6.53
C LEU A 90 -12.91 10.52 -5.61
N ARG A 91 -13.26 10.48 -4.32
CA ARG A 91 -12.67 9.61 -3.31
C ARG A 91 -12.92 8.14 -3.62
N LYS A 92 -14.14 7.81 -4.04
CA LYS A 92 -14.51 6.46 -4.50
C LYS A 92 -13.73 6.06 -5.75
N TYR A 93 -13.53 6.99 -6.69
CA TYR A 93 -12.71 6.74 -7.87
C TYR A 93 -11.25 6.45 -7.51
N ILE A 94 -10.64 7.25 -6.62
CA ILE A 94 -9.28 7.04 -6.12
C ILE A 94 -9.17 5.68 -5.41
N PHE A 95 -10.12 5.38 -4.52
CA PHE A 95 -10.21 4.10 -3.83
C PHE A 95 -10.27 2.92 -4.80
N LYS A 96 -11.08 3.02 -5.87
CA LYS A 96 -11.18 1.98 -6.90
C LYS A 96 -9.82 1.72 -7.56
N GLN A 97 -9.06 2.77 -7.88
CA GLN A 97 -7.71 2.61 -8.45
C GLN A 97 -6.71 2.02 -7.46
N ASN A 98 -6.72 2.48 -6.21
CA ASN A 98 -5.84 1.96 -5.16
C ASN A 98 -6.15 0.50 -4.84
N HIS A 99 -7.41 0.11 -4.82
CA HIS A 99 -7.82 -1.28 -4.63
C HIS A 99 -7.28 -2.19 -5.76
N ARG A 100 -7.40 -1.76 -7.02
CA ARG A 100 -6.81 -2.46 -8.17
C ARG A 100 -5.29 -2.57 -8.04
N PHE A 101 -4.62 -1.50 -7.63
CA PHE A 101 -3.17 -1.47 -7.39
C PHE A 101 -2.75 -2.50 -6.32
N ILE A 102 -3.45 -2.55 -5.19
CA ILE A 102 -3.19 -3.50 -4.10
C ILE A 102 -3.31 -4.94 -4.59
N HIS A 103 -4.39 -5.27 -5.30
CA HIS A 103 -4.58 -6.62 -5.85
C HIS A 103 -3.49 -6.97 -6.85
N SER A 104 -3.08 -6.03 -7.70
CA SER A 104 -2.02 -6.26 -8.66
C SER A 104 -0.66 -6.47 -8.00
N HIS A 105 -0.34 -5.67 -6.97
CA HIS A 105 0.90 -5.80 -6.20
C HIS A 105 0.96 -7.15 -5.46
N ASN A 106 -0.14 -7.57 -4.84
CA ASN A 106 -0.19 -8.82 -4.08
C ASN A 106 -0.10 -10.07 -4.97
N ARG A 107 -0.43 -9.97 -6.27
CA ARG A 107 -0.24 -11.06 -7.24
C ARG A 107 1.20 -11.20 -7.72
N ALA A 108 2.01 -10.15 -7.58
CA ALA A 108 3.40 -10.15 -8.02
C ALA A 108 4.36 -10.84 -7.03
N ASP A 109 3.82 -11.44 -5.95
CA ASP A 109 4.55 -12.23 -4.94
C ASP A 109 5.81 -11.54 -4.39
N HIS A 110 5.67 -10.26 -4.04
CA HIS A 110 6.70 -9.52 -3.35
C HIS A 110 6.87 -10.00 -1.89
N GLY A 111 8.02 -9.72 -1.28
CA GLY A 111 8.29 -10.00 0.14
C GLY A 111 7.39 -9.26 1.14
N TYR A 112 6.42 -8.47 0.66
CA TYR A 112 5.39 -7.84 1.46
C TYR A 112 4.08 -7.78 0.68
N LYS A 113 2.97 -7.62 1.42
CA LYS A 113 1.63 -7.46 0.87
C LYS A 113 1.04 -6.12 1.26
N LEU A 114 0.23 -5.56 0.37
CA LEU A 114 -0.56 -4.37 0.62
C LEU A 114 -1.97 -4.74 1.06
N ALA A 115 -2.60 -3.85 1.83
CA ALA A 115 -3.98 -4.00 2.27
C ALA A 115 -4.69 -2.65 2.23
N LEU A 116 -6.02 -2.69 2.08
CA LEU A 116 -6.85 -1.50 2.22
C LEU A 116 -6.77 -0.99 3.65
N ASN A 117 -6.14 0.16 3.83
CA ASN A 117 -6.07 0.88 5.09
C ASN A 117 -6.81 2.22 4.96
N HIS A 118 -6.80 3.03 6.02
CA HIS A 118 -7.48 4.32 6.04
C HIS A 118 -6.99 5.28 4.94
N LEU A 119 -5.79 5.09 4.37
CA LEU A 119 -5.22 5.93 3.32
C LEU A 119 -5.64 5.53 1.91
N ALA A 120 -6.47 4.50 1.75
CA ALA A 120 -6.86 3.96 0.44
C ALA A 120 -7.64 4.94 -0.44
N ASP A 121 -8.20 6.03 0.09
CA ASP A 121 -8.92 7.08 -0.63
C ASP A 121 -8.06 8.32 -0.96
N ARG A 122 -6.75 8.25 -0.73
CA ARG A 122 -5.79 9.33 -0.96
C ARG A 122 -4.96 9.09 -2.22
N THR A 123 -4.62 10.18 -2.88
CA THR A 123 -3.65 10.21 -3.98
C THR A 123 -2.21 10.27 -3.45
N ASP A 124 -1.23 9.91 -4.29
CA ASP A 124 0.19 10.05 -3.95
C ASP A 124 0.58 11.49 -3.57
N GLY A 125 -0.04 12.49 -4.20
CA GLY A 125 0.18 13.90 -3.87
C GLY A 125 -0.30 14.25 -2.47
N GLU A 126 -1.47 13.76 -2.08
CA GLU A 126 -2.00 13.94 -0.72
C GLU A 126 -1.15 13.18 0.31
N LEU A 127 -0.74 11.95 0.00
CA LEU A 127 0.15 11.17 0.87
C LEU A 127 1.50 11.86 1.06
N LYS A 128 2.01 12.54 0.03
CA LYS A 128 3.24 13.33 0.14
C LYS A 128 3.07 14.51 1.11
N ALA A 129 1.91 15.16 1.14
CA ALA A 129 1.63 16.24 2.07
C ALA A 129 1.56 15.76 3.53
N LEU A 130 1.12 14.52 3.77
CA LEU A 130 1.13 13.89 5.10
C LEU A 130 2.55 13.58 5.61
N ARG A 131 3.54 13.52 4.71
CA ARG A 131 4.94 13.24 5.06
C ARG A 131 5.67 14.54 5.37
N GLY A 132 6.00 14.73 6.63
CA GLY A 132 6.57 15.96 7.18
C GLY A 132 8.05 16.26 6.90
N ARG A 133 8.81 15.25 6.48
CA ARG A 133 10.27 15.35 6.41
C ARG A 133 10.71 16.31 5.32
N LYS A 134 11.30 17.44 5.72
CA LYS A 134 12.01 18.36 4.83
C LYS A 134 13.52 18.11 4.94
N ILE A 135 14.17 17.95 3.80
CA ILE A 135 15.64 17.80 3.75
C ILE A 135 16.23 19.19 3.59
N THR A 136 16.95 19.67 4.61
CA THR A 136 17.82 20.83 4.50
C THR A 136 19.18 20.40 3.96
N LYS A 137 19.75 21.18 3.05
CA LYS A 137 21.13 20.96 2.58
C LYS A 137 22.09 21.64 3.54
N GLY A 138 23.14 20.95 3.95
CA GLY A 138 24.17 21.46 4.87
C GLY A 138 24.13 20.81 6.25
N SER A 139 24.96 21.32 7.17
CA SER A 139 24.96 20.88 8.56
C SER A 139 23.66 21.29 9.25
N ASN A 140 23.06 20.37 10.02
CA ASN A 140 21.89 20.63 10.83
C ASN A 140 22.24 21.17 12.24
N GLY A 141 23.53 21.46 12.50
CA GLY A 141 24.01 21.90 13.81
C GLY A 141 23.96 20.82 14.89
N GLY A 142 23.65 19.57 14.54
CA GLY A 142 23.68 18.44 15.45
C GLY A 142 25.11 18.01 15.76
N SER A 143 25.32 17.48 16.96
CA SER A 143 26.59 16.86 17.32
C SER A 143 26.89 15.69 16.36
N PRO A 144 28.16 15.48 15.99
CA PRO A 144 28.53 14.32 15.19
C PRO A 144 28.16 13.04 15.95
N PHE A 145 27.88 11.98 15.20
CA PHE A 145 27.66 10.67 15.78
C PHE A 145 28.90 10.26 16.61
N PRO A 146 28.74 9.88 17.89
CA PRO A 146 29.88 9.80 18.80
C PRO A 146 30.73 8.54 18.64
N TYR A 147 30.26 7.53 17.89
CA TYR A 147 30.94 6.26 17.70
C TYR A 147 31.60 6.17 16.32
N LYS A 148 32.79 5.57 16.27
CA LYS A 148 33.49 5.24 15.03
C LYS A 148 32.91 3.97 14.39
N GLU A 149 33.09 3.84 13.09
CA GLU A 149 32.62 2.68 12.32
C GLU A 149 33.13 1.33 12.89
N GLU A 150 34.41 1.28 13.30
CA GLU A 150 35.04 0.10 13.89
C GLU A 150 34.35 -0.36 15.19
N GLU A 151 33.92 0.59 16.01
CA GLU A 151 33.23 0.33 17.28
C GLU A 151 31.83 -0.24 17.01
N ILE A 152 31.13 0.28 16.00
CA ILE A 152 29.81 -0.21 15.58
C ILE A 152 29.92 -1.64 15.05
N GLN A 153 30.92 -1.92 14.20
CA GLN A 153 31.14 -3.25 13.64
C GLN A 153 31.40 -4.28 14.73
N THR A 154 32.24 -3.94 15.70
CA THR A 154 32.53 -4.82 16.85
C THR A 154 31.28 -5.08 17.68
N ALA A 155 30.48 -4.04 17.97
CA ALA A 155 29.24 -4.20 18.72
C ALA A 155 28.22 -5.09 17.98
N THR A 156 28.14 -4.96 16.65
CA THR A 156 27.20 -5.69 15.80
C THR A 156 27.44 -7.21 15.82
N GLN A 157 28.69 -7.66 15.99
CA GLN A 157 29.03 -9.09 16.06
C GLN A 157 28.37 -9.83 17.24
N THR A 158 27.99 -9.09 18.28
CA THR A 158 27.40 -9.65 19.51
C THR A 158 25.89 -9.49 19.58
N LEU A 159 25.25 -8.91 18.55
CA LEU A 159 23.81 -8.70 18.55
C LEU A 159 23.05 -10.02 18.40
N PRO A 160 21.90 -10.15 19.07
CA PRO A 160 21.01 -11.29 18.87
C PRO A 160 20.44 -11.28 17.44
N ILE A 161 20.06 -12.47 16.96
CA ILE A 161 19.45 -12.65 15.63
C ILE A 161 18.15 -11.85 15.51
N ASP A 162 17.35 -11.83 16.58
CA ASP A 162 16.09 -11.09 16.67
C ASP A 162 16.07 -10.24 17.93
N PHE A 163 15.58 -9.01 17.80
CA PHE A 163 15.43 -8.11 18.93
C PHE A 163 14.19 -7.22 18.77
N ASP A 164 13.36 -7.14 19.81
CA ASP A 164 12.13 -6.37 19.80
C ASP A 164 11.89 -5.66 21.14
N TRP A 165 12.11 -4.35 21.17
CA TRP A 165 11.87 -3.49 22.33
C TRP A 165 10.44 -3.55 22.88
N ARG A 166 9.44 -3.94 22.07
CA ARG A 166 8.05 -4.07 22.51
C ARG A 166 7.90 -5.18 23.54
N LEU A 167 8.62 -6.29 23.37
CA LEU A 167 8.60 -7.43 24.30
C LEU A 167 9.17 -7.06 25.67
N TYR A 168 10.03 -6.05 25.71
CA TYR A 168 10.64 -5.54 26.95
C TYR A 168 9.87 -4.37 27.56
N GLY A 169 8.74 -3.95 26.98
CA GLY A 169 7.92 -2.85 27.48
C GLY A 169 8.48 -1.45 27.21
N ALA A 170 9.46 -1.31 26.31
CA ALA A 170 10.14 -0.05 26.03
C ALA A 170 9.47 0.77 24.90
N VAL A 171 8.26 0.40 24.46
CA VAL A 171 7.56 1.00 23.33
C VAL A 171 6.10 1.25 23.67
N ASN A 172 5.64 2.50 23.54
CA ASN A 172 4.24 2.87 23.71
C ASN A 172 3.34 2.35 22.58
N PRO A 173 2.01 2.31 22.79
CA PRO A 173 1.06 2.05 21.71
C PRO A 173 1.26 2.99 20.51
N VAL A 174 1.02 2.49 19.31
CA VAL A 174 1.16 3.26 18.07
C VAL A 174 0.22 4.46 18.10
N LYS A 175 0.77 5.65 17.87
CA LYS A 175 0.04 6.93 17.79
C LYS A 175 -0.30 7.29 16.33
N ASP A 176 -1.13 8.31 16.13
CA ASP A 176 -1.55 8.81 14.81
C ASP A 176 -1.24 10.30 14.65
N GLN A 177 -0.35 10.63 13.69
CA GLN A 177 -0.01 12.02 13.33
C GLN A 177 -1.14 12.74 12.57
N SER A 178 -2.15 11.98 12.10
CA SER A 178 -3.27 12.48 11.31
C SER A 178 -2.78 13.24 10.07
N ILE A 179 -3.29 14.45 9.85
CA ILE A 179 -2.97 15.29 8.69
C ILE A 179 -1.75 16.19 8.88
N CYS A 180 -1.22 16.25 10.11
CA CYS A 180 -0.06 17.06 10.43
C CYS A 180 1.18 16.30 9.96
N GLY A 181 1.99 16.91 9.09
CA GLY A 181 3.30 16.38 8.71
C GLY A 181 4.30 16.42 9.87
N SER A 182 3.97 15.82 11.01
CA SER A 182 4.72 15.83 12.26
C SER A 182 5.44 14.51 12.54
N CYS A 183 5.55 13.61 11.55
CA CYS A 183 6.23 12.31 11.68
C CYS A 183 7.62 12.37 12.35
N TRP A 184 8.32 13.50 12.22
CA TRP A 184 9.63 13.72 12.85
C TRP A 184 9.54 13.87 14.37
N SER A 185 8.48 14.48 14.92
CA SER A 185 8.30 14.59 16.37
C SER A 185 7.91 13.25 16.98
N PHE A 186 7.03 12.48 16.34
CA PHE A 186 6.72 11.09 16.72
C PHE A 186 7.96 10.17 16.74
N GLY A 187 8.84 10.28 15.74
CA GLY A 187 10.10 9.53 15.73
C GLY A 187 11.05 9.94 16.85
N THR A 188 11.01 11.22 17.23
CA THR A 188 11.82 11.77 18.33
C THR A 188 11.29 11.32 19.68
N THR A 189 9.99 11.50 19.95
CA THR A 189 9.34 11.10 21.20
C THR A 189 9.49 9.61 21.41
N GLY A 190 9.18 8.76 20.42
CA GLY A 190 9.30 7.31 20.56
C GLY A 190 10.72 6.85 20.93
N THR A 191 11.75 7.49 20.39
CA THR A 191 13.15 7.18 20.73
C THR A 191 13.48 7.61 22.17
N ILE A 192 13.05 8.80 22.59
CA ILE A 192 13.31 9.32 23.94
C ILE A 192 12.52 8.53 24.99
N GLU A 193 11.27 8.16 24.70
CA GLU A 193 10.43 7.33 25.55
C GLU A 193 11.11 5.97 25.83
N GLY A 194 11.63 5.31 24.80
CA GLY A 194 12.37 4.05 24.93
C GLY A 194 13.67 4.21 25.71
N ALA A 195 14.46 5.25 25.42
CA ALA A 195 15.69 5.53 26.16
C ALA A 195 15.42 5.84 27.65
N TYR A 196 14.35 6.57 27.93
CA TYR A 196 13.89 6.87 29.29
C TYR A 196 13.45 5.60 30.01
N PHE A 197 12.73 4.70 29.35
CA PHE A 197 12.36 3.39 29.89
C PHE A 197 13.59 2.56 30.25
N VAL A 198 14.58 2.46 29.34
CA VAL A 198 15.82 1.72 29.61
C VAL A 198 16.57 2.28 30.82
N LYS A 199 16.57 3.60 31.00
CA LYS A 199 17.26 4.26 32.12
C LYS A 199 16.52 4.14 33.46
N THR A 200 15.19 4.19 33.45
CA THR A 200 14.38 4.38 34.67
C THR A 200 13.45 3.22 35.00
N GLY A 201 13.23 2.30 34.07
CA GLY A 201 12.23 1.24 34.15
C GLY A 201 10.78 1.72 34.00
N LYS A 202 10.55 3.01 33.71
CA LYS A 202 9.21 3.59 33.59
C LYS A 202 8.92 3.99 32.15
N LEU A 203 7.81 3.48 31.60
CA LEU A 203 7.35 3.87 30.26
C LEU A 203 6.42 5.07 30.43
N ILE A 204 6.78 6.18 29.78
CA ILE A 204 5.97 7.40 29.76
C ILE A 204 5.62 7.72 28.31
N SER A 205 4.46 8.36 28.10
CA SER A 205 4.12 8.96 26.81
C SER A 205 4.51 10.44 26.85
N LEU A 206 5.41 10.85 25.96
CA LEU A 206 5.82 12.23 25.77
C LEU A 206 4.88 12.95 24.78
N SER A 207 4.97 14.28 24.76
CA SER A 207 4.26 15.12 23.80
C SER A 207 5.06 15.25 22.51
N GLU A 208 4.42 14.90 21.39
CA GLU A 208 4.85 15.25 20.02
C GLU A 208 4.70 16.73 19.69
#